data_AF-A0A836ZQL9-F1
#
_entry.id   AF-A0A836ZQL9-F1
#
_cell.length_a   1.000
_cell.length_b   1.000
_cell.length_c   1.000
_cell.angle_alpha   90.00
_cell.angle_beta   90.00
_cell.angle_gamma   90.00
#
_symmetry.space_group_name_H-M   'P 1'
#
loop_
_entity.id
_entity.type
_entity.pdbx_description
1 polymer ?
#
loop_
_entity_poly.entity_id
_entity_poly.type
_entity_poly.pdbx_seq_one_letter_code
_entity_poly.pdbx_strand_id
1 'polypeptide(L)'
;MTRARASFQSEEGKNKLGQFDRAWQKYLDERGRFIEAANREALREANPELAVLSRAVRASSDEVDNLMTDLSGLRERSAAAANAEADAIHTRSSRLLVAIICGGVLLGAILGVVISRSVTGPIRRAVGVANGLSEGDLTMRIDVHGRDETAQLLEAMRTMVQKLAQVVGEVNTSAETLASASEEVSATAQSLSQAASEQAAGVEETSASLEQMTASISQNTENARVTDGMATQAAKETVEGGEAVVATTQAMKQIAQKIGIIDDI
;
A
#
# COMPACT_ATOMS: atom_id res chain seq x y z
N MET A 1 11.42 -70.34 48.57
CA MET A 1 9.95 -70.40 48.37
C MET A 1 9.26 -69.04 48.49
N THR A 2 9.55 -68.20 49.50
CA THR A 2 8.84 -66.92 49.74
C THR A 2 8.92 -65.91 48.58
N ARG A 3 10.08 -65.81 47.89
CA ARG A 3 10.24 -64.93 46.72
C ARG A 3 9.52 -65.43 45.46
N ALA A 4 9.34 -66.74 45.31
CA ALA A 4 8.63 -67.32 44.16
C ALA A 4 7.10 -67.18 44.32
N ARG A 5 6.58 -67.18 45.56
CA ARG A 5 5.15 -66.91 45.84
C ARG A 5 4.71 -65.52 45.41
N ALA A 6 5.53 -64.51 45.65
CA ALA A 6 5.21 -63.12 45.33
C ALA A 6 5.09 -62.84 43.82
N SER A 7 5.65 -63.70 42.99
CA SER A 7 5.67 -63.48 41.55
C SER A 7 4.44 -64.09 40.86
N PHE A 8 3.69 -65.03 41.46
CA PHE A 8 2.49 -65.65 40.85
C PHE A 8 1.23 -64.88 41.29
N GLN A 9 0.82 -63.90 40.47
CA GLN A 9 -0.31 -63.02 40.79
C GLN A 9 -1.66 -63.54 40.24
N SER A 10 -1.64 -64.42 39.24
CA SER A 10 -2.85 -65.03 38.68
C SER A 10 -3.44 -66.08 39.61
N GLU A 11 -4.77 -66.21 39.59
CA GLU A 11 -5.51 -67.16 40.43
C GLU A 11 -5.11 -68.62 40.11
N GLU A 12 -4.85 -68.91 38.84
CA GLU A 12 -4.32 -70.20 38.38
C GLU A 12 -2.90 -70.47 38.89
N GLY A 13 -2.01 -69.46 38.86
CA GLY A 13 -0.63 -69.58 39.35
C GLY A 13 -0.58 -69.82 40.86
N LYS A 14 -1.43 -69.13 41.64
CA LYS A 14 -1.56 -69.36 43.09
C LYS A 14 -2.04 -70.78 43.40
N ASN A 15 -3.03 -71.29 42.64
CA ASN A 15 -3.56 -72.64 42.82
C ASN A 15 -2.50 -73.72 42.50
N LYS A 16 -1.83 -73.63 41.35
CA LYS A 16 -0.75 -74.57 40.96
C LYS A 16 0.42 -74.53 41.94
N LEU A 17 0.75 -73.36 42.48
CA LEU A 17 1.79 -73.23 43.51
C LEU A 17 1.38 -73.91 44.83
N GLY A 18 0.11 -73.79 45.22
CA GLY A 18 -0.43 -74.53 46.37
C GLY A 18 -0.44 -76.05 46.16
N GLN A 19 -0.66 -76.52 44.93
CA GLN A 19 -0.52 -77.95 44.58
C GLN A 19 0.93 -78.40 44.65
N PHE A 20 1.86 -77.60 44.10
CA PHE A 20 3.30 -77.86 44.18
C PHE A 20 3.78 -77.94 45.63
N ASP A 21 3.35 -77.02 46.49
CA ASP A 21 3.71 -77.03 47.92
C ASP A 21 3.27 -78.34 48.60
N ARG A 22 2.05 -78.84 48.29
CA ARG A 22 1.56 -80.12 48.83
C ARG A 22 2.33 -81.32 48.28
N ALA A 23 2.55 -81.36 46.96
CA ALA A 23 3.32 -82.43 46.30
C ALA A 23 4.77 -82.47 46.81
N TRP A 24 5.38 -81.30 47.04
CA TRP A 24 6.73 -81.17 47.58
C TRP A 24 6.83 -81.70 49.02
N GLN A 25 5.87 -81.37 49.88
CA GLN A 25 5.82 -81.92 51.24
C GLN A 25 5.66 -83.44 51.24
N LYS A 26 4.78 -83.97 50.39
CA LYS A 26 4.58 -85.41 50.20
C LYS A 26 5.87 -86.09 49.71
N TYR A 27 6.55 -85.52 48.73
CA TYR A 27 7.85 -86.01 48.25
C TYR A 27 8.91 -86.03 49.36
N LEU A 28 9.01 -84.97 50.17
CA LEU A 28 9.95 -84.92 51.29
C LEU A 28 9.67 -85.99 52.35
N ASP A 29 8.40 -86.22 52.67
CA ASP A 29 7.98 -87.27 53.62
C ASP A 29 8.29 -88.67 53.09
N GLU A 30 7.86 -88.99 51.87
CA GLU A 30 8.10 -90.28 51.23
C GLU A 30 9.59 -90.56 51.04
N ARG A 31 10.38 -89.54 50.68
CA ARG A 31 11.83 -89.64 50.56
C ARG A 31 12.50 -89.83 51.93
N GLY A 32 12.02 -89.14 52.96
CA GLY A 32 12.49 -89.31 54.33
C GLY A 32 12.31 -90.76 54.81
N ARG A 33 11.10 -91.31 54.61
CA ARG A 33 10.77 -92.71 54.92
C ARG A 33 11.62 -93.70 54.13
N PHE A 34 11.87 -93.43 52.85
CA PHE A 34 12.75 -94.24 52.02
C PHE A 34 14.20 -94.24 52.52
N ILE A 35 14.77 -93.08 52.85
CA ILE A 35 16.13 -92.95 53.38
C ILE A 35 16.27 -93.64 54.74
N GLU A 36 15.26 -93.49 55.61
CA GLU A 36 15.25 -94.14 56.92
C GLU A 36 15.21 -95.67 56.79
N ALA A 37 14.35 -96.20 55.92
CA ALA A 37 14.27 -97.63 55.64
C ALA A 37 15.59 -98.16 55.02
N ALA A 38 16.19 -97.38 54.09
CA ALA A 38 17.44 -97.75 53.43
C ALA A 38 18.66 -97.75 54.37
N ASN A 39 18.61 -97.00 55.47
CA ASN A 39 19.69 -96.94 56.46
C ASN A 39 19.58 -98.02 57.55
N ARG A 40 18.40 -98.64 57.75
CA ARG A 40 18.19 -99.68 58.78
C ARG A 40 18.66 -101.07 58.36
N GLU A 41 18.65 -101.39 57.08
CA GLU A 41 19.02 -102.72 56.55
C GLU A 41 20.12 -102.64 55.48
N ALA A 42 21.02 -103.63 55.46
CA ALA A 42 22.05 -103.70 54.42
C ALA A 42 21.40 -103.96 53.05
N LEU A 43 21.63 -103.08 52.07
CA LEU A 43 21.08 -103.08 50.70
C LEU A 43 21.43 -104.32 49.83
N ARG A 44 21.86 -105.43 50.42
CA ARG A 44 22.32 -106.64 49.74
C ARG A 44 21.21 -107.63 49.38
N GLU A 45 20.02 -107.52 49.98
CA GLU A 45 18.84 -108.34 49.63
C GLU A 45 17.69 -107.47 49.13
N ALA A 46 16.89 -108.00 48.20
CA ALA A 46 15.76 -107.29 47.60
C ALA A 46 14.62 -107.09 48.61
N ASN A 47 14.65 -105.98 49.36
CA ASN A 47 13.60 -105.65 50.32
C ASN A 47 12.34 -105.12 49.57
N PRO A 48 11.17 -105.82 49.66
CA PRO A 48 9.93 -105.40 49.00
C PRO A 48 9.39 -104.05 49.53
N GLU A 49 9.69 -103.68 50.77
CA GLU A 49 9.31 -102.38 51.36
C GLU A 49 10.08 -101.22 50.70
N LEU A 50 11.38 -101.38 50.45
CA LEU A 50 12.18 -100.41 49.69
C LEU A 50 11.70 -100.29 48.23
N ALA A 51 11.20 -101.37 47.63
CA ALA A 51 10.61 -101.33 46.30
C ALA A 51 9.28 -100.54 46.25
N VAL A 52 8.46 -100.61 47.30
CA VAL A 52 7.22 -99.81 47.41
C VAL A 52 7.54 -98.35 47.70
N LEU A 53 8.44 -98.07 48.65
CA LEU A 53 8.87 -96.71 49.00
C LEU A 53 9.58 -96.02 47.83
N SER A 54 10.41 -96.73 47.07
CA SER A 54 11.04 -96.16 45.87
C SER A 54 10.03 -95.83 44.76
N ARG A 55 8.98 -96.65 44.57
CA ARG A 55 7.88 -96.31 43.65
C ARG A 55 7.08 -95.10 44.12
N ALA A 56 6.81 -94.99 45.42
CA ALA A 56 6.14 -93.82 46.00
C ALA A 56 6.97 -92.55 45.78
N VAL A 57 8.25 -92.57 46.15
CA VAL A 57 9.20 -91.46 45.93
C VAL A 57 9.30 -91.07 44.46
N ARG A 58 9.34 -92.05 43.54
CA ARG A 58 9.31 -91.77 42.09
C ARG A 58 8.01 -91.08 41.68
N ALA A 59 6.87 -91.60 42.11
CA ALA A 59 5.56 -91.01 41.76
C ALA A 59 5.39 -89.60 42.32
N SER A 60 5.83 -89.32 43.56
CA SER A 60 5.80 -87.96 44.11
C SER A 60 6.85 -87.04 43.49
N SER A 61 8.02 -87.57 43.10
CA SER A 61 9.01 -86.83 42.31
C SER A 61 8.46 -86.43 40.94
N ASP A 62 7.81 -87.35 40.22
CA ASP A 62 7.20 -87.08 38.92
C ASP A 62 6.06 -86.06 39.05
N GLU A 63 5.27 -86.12 40.12
CA GLU A 63 4.22 -85.15 40.43
C GLU A 63 4.79 -83.74 40.66
N VAL A 64 5.88 -83.64 41.43
CA VAL A 64 6.62 -82.39 41.66
C VAL A 64 7.22 -81.84 40.37
N ASP A 65 7.83 -82.69 39.55
CA ASP A 65 8.51 -82.29 38.30
C ASP A 65 7.51 -81.78 37.25
N ASN A 66 6.36 -82.45 37.12
CA ASN A 66 5.27 -82.00 36.25
C ASN A 66 4.71 -80.64 36.72
N LEU A 67 4.49 -80.46 38.02
CA LEU A 67 4.00 -79.19 38.57
C LEU A 67 5.04 -78.06 38.42
N MET A 68 6.33 -78.38 38.53
CA MET A 68 7.41 -77.42 38.30
C MET A 68 7.49 -77.00 36.83
N THR A 69 7.34 -77.94 35.90
CA THR A 69 7.28 -77.70 34.46
C THR A 69 6.09 -76.83 34.09
N ASP A 70 4.92 -77.11 34.64
CA ASP A 70 3.71 -76.31 34.46
C ASP A 70 3.88 -74.87 34.98
N LEU A 71 4.43 -74.70 36.18
CA LEU A 71 4.67 -73.37 36.77
C LEU A 71 5.69 -72.56 35.97
N SER A 72 6.73 -73.22 35.45
CA SER A 72 7.75 -72.62 34.58
C SER A 72 7.16 -72.23 33.22
N GLY A 73 6.32 -73.08 32.63
CA GLY A 73 5.60 -72.76 31.39
C GLY A 73 4.59 -71.62 31.56
N LEU A 74 3.92 -71.53 32.71
CA LEU A 74 3.00 -70.42 33.03
C LEU A 74 3.74 -69.09 33.16
N ARG A 75 4.92 -69.11 33.78
CA ARG A 75 5.85 -67.96 33.87
C ARG A 75 6.29 -67.48 32.50
N GLU A 76 6.73 -68.41 31.66
CA GLU A 76 7.21 -68.10 30.32
C GLU A 76 6.10 -67.49 29.45
N ARG A 77 4.90 -68.06 29.48
CA ARG A 77 3.72 -67.49 28.79
C ARG A 77 3.35 -66.10 29.30
N SER A 78 3.38 -65.90 30.62
CA SER A 78 3.06 -64.61 31.24
C SER A 78 4.11 -63.54 30.91
N ALA A 79 5.40 -63.91 30.91
CA ALA A 79 6.49 -63.02 30.51
C ALA A 79 6.41 -62.66 29.02
N ALA A 80 6.10 -63.63 28.15
CA ALA A 80 5.90 -63.41 26.73
C ALA A 80 4.70 -62.48 26.44
N ALA A 81 3.58 -62.67 27.16
CA ALA A 81 2.40 -61.81 27.04
C ALA A 81 2.70 -60.37 27.50
N ALA A 82 3.40 -60.20 28.63
CA ALA A 82 3.79 -58.87 29.12
C ALA A 82 4.76 -58.15 28.16
N ASN A 83 5.72 -58.86 27.56
CA ASN A 83 6.58 -58.30 26.52
C ASN A 83 5.79 -57.90 25.27
N ALA A 84 4.87 -58.75 24.80
CA ALA A 84 4.03 -58.44 23.65
C ALA A 84 3.11 -57.22 23.91
N GLU A 85 2.58 -57.09 25.12
CA GLU A 85 1.80 -55.92 25.53
C GLU A 85 2.67 -54.66 25.58
N ALA A 86 3.88 -54.74 26.14
CA ALA A 86 4.83 -53.63 26.15
C ALA A 86 5.19 -53.18 24.72
N ASP A 87 5.46 -54.11 23.80
CA ASP A 87 5.72 -53.81 22.38
C ASP A 87 4.51 -53.18 21.70
N ALA A 88 3.30 -53.66 21.99
CA ALA A 88 2.06 -53.08 21.48
C ALA A 88 1.85 -51.64 21.99
N ILE A 89 2.14 -51.37 23.27
CA ILE A 89 2.09 -50.03 23.85
C ILE A 89 3.13 -49.12 23.20
N HIS A 90 4.36 -49.60 23.00
CA HIS A 90 5.43 -48.84 22.36
C HIS A 90 5.05 -48.46 20.93
N THR A 91 4.65 -49.42 20.10
CA THR A 91 4.26 -49.16 18.70
C THR A 91 3.05 -48.22 18.59
N ARG A 92 2.06 -48.37 19.46
CA ARG A 92 0.90 -47.46 19.54
C ARG A 92 1.32 -46.05 19.93
N SER A 93 2.19 -45.92 20.92
CA SER A 93 2.69 -44.62 21.40
C SER A 93 3.50 -43.90 20.32
N SER A 94 4.42 -44.61 19.65
CA SER A 94 5.18 -44.07 18.53
C SER A 94 4.29 -43.63 17.37
N ARG A 95 3.25 -44.40 17.03
CA ARG A 95 2.30 -44.03 15.96
C ARG A 95 1.52 -42.77 16.30
N LEU A 96 1.06 -42.62 17.55
CA LEU A 96 0.37 -41.42 18.01
C LEU A 96 1.29 -40.19 17.96
N LEU A 97 2.54 -40.31 18.41
CA LEU A 97 3.52 -39.22 18.34
C LEU A 97 3.77 -38.76 16.90
N VAL A 98 4.00 -39.70 15.98
CA VAL A 98 4.17 -39.39 14.56
C VAL A 98 2.91 -38.72 13.98
N ALA A 99 1.72 -39.22 14.31
CA ALA A 99 0.47 -38.62 13.85
C ALA A 99 0.29 -37.17 14.33
N ILE A 100 0.65 -36.86 15.59
CA ILE A 100 0.59 -35.50 16.13
C ILE A 100 1.59 -34.59 15.42
N ILE A 101 2.83 -35.05 15.21
CA ILE A 101 3.86 -34.27 14.49
C ILE A 101 3.41 -33.97 13.06
N CYS A 102 2.97 -35.00 12.33
CA CYS A 102 2.44 -34.83 10.97
C CYS A 102 1.23 -33.89 10.95
N GLY A 103 0.33 -34.02 11.92
CA GLY A 103 -0.83 -33.13 12.07
C GLY A 103 -0.42 -31.67 12.31
N GLY A 104 0.57 -31.44 13.18
CA GLY A 104 1.10 -30.10 13.44
C GLY A 104 1.77 -29.47 12.23
N VAL A 105 2.57 -30.25 11.48
CA VAL A 105 3.19 -29.79 10.22
C VAL A 105 2.14 -29.46 9.16
N LEU A 106 1.13 -30.32 8.99
CA LEU A 106 0.02 -30.09 8.07
C LEU A 106 -0.77 -28.83 8.44
N LEU A 107 -1.10 -28.66 9.71
CA LEU A 107 -1.81 -27.47 10.21
C LEU A 107 -0.98 -26.20 9.96
N GLY A 108 0.33 -26.25 10.26
CA GLY A 108 1.24 -25.13 10.01
C GLY A 108 1.33 -24.77 8.53
N ALA A 109 1.42 -25.76 7.64
CA ALA A 109 1.42 -25.55 6.20
C ALA A 109 0.10 -24.94 5.71
N ILE A 110 -1.05 -25.44 6.19
CA ILE A 110 -2.37 -24.89 5.86
C ILE A 110 -2.48 -23.43 6.30
N LEU A 111 -2.14 -23.13 7.57
CA LEU A 111 -2.18 -21.77 8.09
C LEU A 111 -1.23 -20.84 7.32
N GLY A 112 -0.02 -21.31 6.99
CA GLY A 112 0.94 -20.56 6.18
C GLY A 112 0.39 -20.20 4.80
N VAL A 113 -0.25 -21.17 4.12
CA VAL A 113 -0.89 -20.92 2.81
C VAL A 113 -2.07 -19.96 2.95
N VAL A 114 -2.90 -20.11 3.98
CA VAL A 114 -4.05 -19.21 4.23
C VAL A 114 -3.57 -17.79 4.48
N ILE A 115 -2.62 -17.58 5.40
CA ILE A 115 -2.08 -16.24 5.72
C ILE A 115 -1.38 -15.63 4.51
N SER A 116 -0.58 -16.41 3.78
CA SER A 116 0.10 -15.91 2.57
C SER A 116 -0.90 -15.43 1.51
N ARG A 117 -2.02 -16.15 1.34
CA ARG A 117 -3.06 -15.80 0.37
C ARG A 117 -3.95 -14.65 0.86
N SER A 118 -4.27 -14.58 2.15
CA SER A 118 -5.16 -13.55 2.69
C SER A 118 -4.46 -12.24 3.01
N VAL A 119 -3.16 -12.27 3.35
CA VAL A 119 -2.43 -11.07 3.79
C VAL A 119 -1.33 -10.69 2.79
N THR A 120 -0.38 -11.59 2.53
CA THR A 120 0.81 -11.26 1.71
C THR A 120 0.44 -10.92 0.27
N GLY A 121 -0.52 -11.65 -0.30
CA GLY A 121 -1.02 -11.40 -1.66
C GLY A 121 -1.59 -9.98 -1.84
N PRO A 122 -2.64 -9.60 -1.09
CA PRO A 122 -3.22 -8.25 -1.15
C PRO A 122 -2.23 -7.13 -0.84
N ILE A 123 -1.36 -7.29 0.17
CA ILE A 123 -0.33 -6.29 0.48
C ILE A 123 0.64 -6.08 -0.69
N ARG A 124 1.05 -7.17 -1.36
CA ARG A 124 1.92 -7.05 -2.54
C ARG A 124 1.24 -6.30 -3.70
N ARG A 125 -0.08 -6.45 -3.86
CA ARG A 125 -0.86 -5.65 -4.82
C ARG A 125 -0.90 -4.18 -4.42
N ALA A 126 -1.13 -3.89 -3.14
CA ALA A 126 -1.11 -2.52 -2.62
C ALA A 126 0.25 -1.84 -2.87
N VAL A 127 1.37 -2.55 -2.65
CA VAL A 127 2.71 -2.04 -3.00
C VAL A 127 2.84 -1.78 -4.50
N GLY A 128 2.33 -2.66 -5.36
CA GLY A 128 2.32 -2.46 -6.81
C GLY A 128 1.55 -1.20 -7.22
N VAL A 129 0.39 -0.96 -6.61
CA VAL A 129 -0.38 0.27 -6.80
C VAL A 129 0.40 1.49 -6.31
N ALA A 130 1.03 1.44 -5.15
CA ALA A 130 1.79 2.57 -4.63
C ALA A 130 2.95 2.94 -5.56
N ASN A 131 3.63 1.94 -6.13
CA ASN A 131 4.71 2.15 -7.08
C ASN A 131 4.19 2.76 -8.39
N GLY A 132 3.14 2.19 -8.99
CA GLY A 132 2.56 2.76 -10.21
C GLY A 132 2.06 4.19 -10.00
N LEU A 133 1.47 4.48 -8.83
CA LEU A 133 1.06 5.83 -8.47
C LEU A 133 2.26 6.79 -8.34
N SER A 134 3.39 6.31 -7.79
CA SER A 134 4.62 7.10 -7.71
C SER A 134 5.25 7.40 -9.08
N GLU A 135 4.96 6.57 -10.07
CA GLU A 135 5.33 6.77 -11.48
C GLU A 135 4.32 7.65 -12.24
N GLY A 136 3.21 8.03 -11.60
CA GLY A 136 2.15 8.84 -12.19
C GLY A 136 1.10 8.07 -12.99
N ASP A 137 1.08 6.73 -12.90
CA ASP A 137 0.04 5.92 -13.54
C ASP A 137 -1.26 6.00 -12.73
N LEU A 138 -2.20 6.80 -13.22
CA LEU A 138 -3.54 6.96 -12.64
C LEU A 138 -4.60 6.10 -13.35
N THR A 139 -4.19 5.21 -14.26
CA THR A 139 -5.07 4.36 -15.06
C THR A 139 -5.23 2.94 -14.51
N MET A 140 -4.45 2.61 -13.48
CA MET A 140 -4.47 1.29 -12.85
C MET A 140 -5.85 0.91 -12.30
N ARG A 141 -6.28 -0.32 -12.58
CA ARG A 141 -7.47 -0.90 -11.99
C ARG A 141 -7.13 -1.64 -10.70
N ILE A 142 -7.82 -1.25 -9.62
CA ILE A 142 -7.64 -1.84 -8.30
C ILE A 142 -8.90 -2.65 -7.96
N ASP A 143 -8.78 -3.97 -8.07
CA ASP A 143 -9.85 -4.91 -7.75
C ASP A 143 -9.78 -5.33 -6.27
N VAL A 144 -10.71 -4.80 -5.48
CA VAL A 144 -10.82 -5.06 -4.04
C VAL A 144 -11.68 -6.30 -3.81
N HIS A 145 -11.15 -7.26 -3.06
CA HIS A 145 -11.87 -8.47 -2.65
C HIS A 145 -11.74 -8.64 -1.14
N GLY A 146 -12.82 -9.10 -0.49
CA GLY A 146 -12.84 -9.32 0.96
C GLY A 146 -13.41 -8.13 1.73
N ARG A 147 -13.34 -8.23 3.07
CA ARG A 147 -13.85 -7.23 4.02
C ARG A 147 -12.89 -6.96 5.17
N ASP A 148 -11.67 -7.49 5.09
CA ASP A 148 -10.62 -7.31 6.08
C ASP A 148 -9.87 -5.98 5.87
N GLU A 149 -8.87 -5.73 6.71
CA GLU A 149 -8.03 -4.54 6.70
C GLU A 149 -7.25 -4.40 5.39
N THR A 150 -6.90 -5.50 4.72
CA THR A 150 -6.19 -5.45 3.44
C THR A 150 -7.11 -5.03 2.30
N ALA A 151 -8.37 -5.45 2.34
CA ALA A 151 -9.40 -4.98 1.43
C ALA A 151 -9.70 -3.49 1.64
N GLN A 152 -9.81 -3.04 2.89
CA GLN A 152 -9.99 -1.62 3.21
C GLN A 152 -8.80 -0.76 2.74
N LEU A 153 -7.57 -1.27 2.88
CA LEU A 153 -6.37 -0.61 2.34
C LEU A 153 -6.45 -0.43 0.82
N LEU A 154 -6.74 -1.51 0.07
CA LEU A 154 -6.86 -1.44 -1.39
C LEU A 154 -8.00 -0.51 -1.83
N GLU A 155 -9.11 -0.47 -1.09
CA GLU A 155 -10.22 0.44 -1.33
C GLU A 155 -9.84 1.91 -1.13
N ALA A 156 -9.11 2.21 -0.04
CA ALA A 156 -8.59 3.54 0.21
C ALA A 156 -7.61 3.97 -0.91
N MET A 157 -6.75 3.07 -1.37
CA MET A 157 -5.85 3.34 -2.49
C MET A 157 -6.61 3.56 -3.81
N ARG A 158 -7.68 2.80 -4.07
CA ARG A 158 -8.57 3.04 -5.22
C ARG A 158 -9.18 4.42 -5.21
N THR A 159 -9.70 4.83 -4.06
CA THR A 159 -10.26 6.17 -3.87
C THR A 159 -9.19 7.24 -4.08
N MET A 160 -7.97 7.02 -3.58
CA MET A 160 -6.84 7.93 -3.78
C MET A 160 -6.48 8.10 -5.25
N VAL A 161 -6.34 7.00 -6.00
CA VAL A 161 -6.05 7.04 -7.45
C VAL A 161 -7.14 7.79 -8.21
N GLN A 162 -8.42 7.50 -7.93
CA GLN A 162 -9.55 8.20 -8.56
C GLN A 162 -9.55 9.70 -8.27
N LYS A 163 -9.25 10.10 -7.02
CA LYS A 163 -9.19 11.51 -6.64
C LYS A 163 -8.03 12.23 -7.29
N LEU A 164 -6.86 11.60 -7.36
CA LEU A 164 -5.71 12.17 -8.06
C LEU A 164 -5.97 12.29 -9.57
N ALA A 165 -6.59 11.29 -10.20
CA ALA A 165 -6.98 11.35 -11.61
C ALA A 165 -7.95 12.51 -11.88
N GLN A 166 -8.95 12.70 -11.01
CA GLN A 166 -9.88 13.82 -11.10
C GLN A 166 -9.14 15.16 -11.00
N VAL A 167 -8.30 15.35 -9.98
CA VAL A 167 -7.55 16.60 -9.79
C VAL A 167 -6.64 16.91 -10.97
N VAL A 168 -5.92 15.92 -11.50
CA VAL A 168 -5.07 16.10 -12.68
C VAL A 168 -5.91 16.47 -13.91
N GLY A 169 -7.08 15.86 -14.09
CA GLY A 169 -8.01 16.23 -15.17
C GLY A 169 -8.53 17.66 -15.06
N GLU A 170 -8.87 18.11 -13.85
CA GLU A 170 -9.29 19.51 -13.58
C GLU A 170 -8.16 20.50 -13.85
N VAL A 171 -6.93 20.18 -13.44
CA VAL A 171 -5.74 21.00 -13.74
C VAL A 171 -5.48 21.10 -15.23
N ASN A 172 -5.57 19.99 -15.97
CA ASN A 172 -5.35 20.00 -17.42
C ASN A 172 -6.41 20.84 -18.16
N THR A 173 -7.68 20.70 -17.77
CA THR A 173 -8.79 21.51 -18.30
C THR A 173 -8.60 23.01 -18.02
N SER A 174 -8.13 23.34 -16.81
CA SER A 174 -7.83 24.72 -16.42
C SER A 174 -6.66 25.29 -17.21
N ALA A 175 -5.62 24.49 -17.48
CA ALA A 175 -4.48 24.89 -18.28
C ALA A 175 -4.87 25.15 -19.74
N GLU A 176 -5.74 24.33 -20.34
CA GLU A 176 -6.27 24.54 -21.69
C GLU A 176 -7.13 25.81 -21.80
N THR A 177 -7.96 26.06 -20.77
CA THR A 177 -8.74 27.30 -20.67
C THR A 177 -7.83 28.52 -20.55
N LEU A 178 -6.78 28.44 -19.73
CA LEU A 178 -5.80 29.52 -19.55
C LEU A 178 -4.99 29.79 -20.82
N ALA A 179 -4.60 28.74 -21.55
CA ALA A 179 -3.92 28.87 -22.84
C ALA A 179 -4.80 29.61 -23.84
N SER A 180 -6.07 29.21 -23.97
CA SER A 180 -7.04 29.88 -24.85
C SER A 180 -7.25 31.35 -24.48
N ALA A 181 -7.41 31.65 -23.19
CA ALA A 181 -7.53 33.03 -22.71
C ALA A 181 -6.26 33.86 -22.98
N SER A 182 -5.09 33.25 -22.90
CA SER A 182 -3.81 33.91 -23.19
C SER A 182 -3.68 34.25 -24.68
N GLU A 183 -4.15 33.40 -25.57
CA GLU A 183 -4.21 33.68 -27.01
C GLU A 183 -5.15 34.85 -27.32
N GLU A 184 -6.33 34.90 -26.69
CA GLU A 184 -7.28 36.01 -26.85
C GLU A 184 -6.70 37.34 -26.34
N VAL A 185 -6.04 37.33 -25.17
CA VAL A 185 -5.34 38.50 -24.64
C VAL A 185 -4.23 38.95 -25.58
N SER A 186 -3.47 38.02 -26.16
CA SER A 186 -2.41 38.36 -27.13
C SER A 186 -2.98 39.01 -28.39
N ALA A 187 -4.06 38.49 -28.94
CA ALA A 187 -4.75 39.07 -30.10
C ALA A 187 -5.31 40.47 -29.78
N THR A 188 -5.86 40.65 -28.59
CA THR A 188 -6.37 41.94 -28.11
C THR A 188 -5.24 42.95 -27.95
N ALA A 189 -4.11 42.54 -27.35
CA ALA A 189 -2.94 43.40 -27.18
C ALA A 189 -2.35 43.84 -28.54
N GLN A 190 -2.32 42.94 -29.52
CA GLN A 190 -1.87 43.27 -30.89
C GLN A 190 -2.79 44.30 -31.55
N SER A 191 -4.11 44.12 -31.43
CA SER A 191 -5.10 45.05 -31.97
C SER A 191 -5.02 46.42 -31.30
N LEU A 192 -4.84 46.45 -29.98
CA LEU A 192 -4.65 47.68 -29.22
C LEU A 192 -3.35 48.40 -29.62
N SER A 193 -2.25 47.66 -29.81
CA SER A 193 -0.99 48.23 -30.28
C SER A 193 -1.14 48.88 -31.65
N GLN A 194 -1.86 48.22 -32.57
CA GLN A 194 -2.13 48.77 -33.90
C GLN A 194 -2.97 50.06 -33.81
N ALA A 195 -4.05 50.05 -33.04
CA ALA A 195 -4.89 51.22 -32.84
C ALA A 195 -4.14 52.38 -32.18
N ALA A 196 -3.24 52.09 -31.23
CA ALA A 196 -2.39 53.10 -30.60
C ALA A 196 -1.40 53.72 -31.60
N SER A 197 -0.82 52.93 -32.51
CA SER A 197 0.04 53.45 -33.59
C SER A 197 -0.75 54.33 -34.57
N GLU A 198 -1.96 53.94 -34.95
CA GLU A 198 -2.83 54.76 -35.80
C GLU A 198 -3.24 56.07 -35.11
N GLN A 199 -3.56 56.01 -33.82
CA GLN A 199 -3.87 57.20 -33.03
C GLN A 199 -2.67 58.14 -32.92
N ALA A 200 -1.46 57.61 -32.72
CA ALA A 200 -0.24 58.41 -32.70
C ALA A 200 -0.02 59.15 -34.03
N ALA A 201 -0.20 58.45 -35.17
CA ALA A 201 -0.13 59.08 -36.49
C ALA A 201 -1.18 60.18 -36.68
N GLY A 202 -2.41 59.97 -36.22
CA GLY A 202 -3.47 61.00 -36.28
C GLY A 202 -3.15 62.23 -35.41
N VAL A 203 -2.49 62.05 -34.28
CA VAL A 203 -2.01 63.15 -33.42
C VAL A 203 -0.88 63.93 -34.11
N GLU A 204 0.05 63.25 -34.80
CA GLU A 204 1.09 63.90 -35.59
C GLU A 204 0.50 64.74 -36.73
N GLU A 205 -0.47 64.21 -37.48
CA GLU A 205 -1.15 64.94 -38.55
C GLU A 205 -1.93 66.16 -38.04
N THR A 206 -2.60 66.01 -36.89
CA THR A 206 -3.29 67.13 -36.23
C THR A 206 -2.31 68.20 -35.79
N SER A 207 -1.16 67.81 -35.24
CA SER A 207 -0.12 68.75 -34.81
C SER A 207 0.48 69.52 -36.00
N ALA A 208 0.77 68.84 -37.11
CA ALA A 208 1.22 69.48 -38.35
C ALA A 208 0.16 70.46 -38.91
N SER A 209 -1.12 70.07 -38.85
CA SER A 209 -2.23 70.94 -39.25
C SER A 209 -2.31 72.20 -38.37
N LEU A 210 -2.09 72.06 -37.07
CA LEU A 210 -2.03 73.19 -36.12
C LEU A 210 -0.82 74.10 -36.40
N GLU A 211 0.34 73.57 -36.76
CA GLU A 211 1.50 74.37 -37.17
C GLU A 211 1.20 75.18 -38.45
N GLN A 212 0.62 74.54 -39.46
CA GLN A 212 0.25 75.21 -40.71
C GLN A 212 -0.85 76.28 -40.49
N MET A 213 -1.80 76.00 -39.60
CA MET A 213 -2.84 76.94 -39.20
C MET A 213 -2.25 78.14 -38.45
N THR A 214 -1.29 77.90 -37.55
CA THR A 214 -0.58 78.95 -36.82
C THR A 214 0.21 79.85 -37.77
N ALA A 215 0.91 79.27 -38.75
CA ALA A 215 1.60 80.02 -39.80
C ALA A 215 0.63 80.90 -40.61
N SER A 216 -0.53 80.36 -40.98
CA SER A 216 -1.58 81.09 -41.70
C SER A 216 -2.16 82.24 -40.87
N ILE A 217 -2.39 82.04 -39.57
CA ILE A 217 -2.84 83.08 -38.65
C ILE A 217 -1.79 84.19 -38.53
N SER A 218 -0.51 83.83 -38.42
CA SER A 218 0.59 84.80 -38.38
C SER A 218 0.68 85.61 -39.68
N GLN A 219 0.55 84.95 -40.84
CA GLN A 219 0.52 85.62 -42.14
C GLN A 219 -0.68 86.56 -42.29
N ASN A 220 -1.88 86.13 -41.89
CA ASN A 220 -3.07 86.99 -41.91
C ASN A 220 -2.90 88.21 -40.99
N THR A 221 -2.26 88.02 -39.83
CA THR A 221 -1.95 89.11 -38.91
C THR A 221 -1.00 90.13 -39.54
N GLU A 222 0.05 89.66 -40.23
CA GLU A 222 0.98 90.54 -40.94
C GLU A 222 0.29 91.27 -42.11
N ASN A 223 -0.53 90.56 -42.90
CA ASN A 223 -1.31 91.16 -43.98
C ASN A 223 -2.25 92.27 -43.46
N ALA A 224 -2.90 92.04 -42.30
CA ALA A 224 -3.74 93.04 -41.66
C ALA A 224 -2.93 94.27 -41.23
N ARG A 225 -1.74 94.07 -40.66
CA ARG A 225 -0.82 95.15 -40.26
C ARG A 225 -0.33 95.97 -41.46
N VAL A 226 0.02 95.32 -42.57
CA VAL A 226 0.39 95.99 -43.83
C VAL A 226 -0.79 96.79 -44.36
N THR A 227 -2.00 96.21 -44.35
CA THR A 227 -3.23 96.88 -44.80
C THR A 227 -3.55 98.12 -43.97
N ASP A 228 -3.43 98.04 -42.64
CA ASP A 228 -3.61 99.16 -41.72
C ASP A 228 -2.60 100.29 -41.99
N GLY A 229 -1.34 99.94 -42.25
CA GLY A 229 -0.30 100.89 -42.66
C GLY A 229 -0.61 101.57 -43.99
N MET A 230 -1.05 100.81 -45.01
CA MET A 230 -1.48 101.37 -46.29
C MET A 230 -2.70 102.29 -46.14
N ALA A 231 -3.69 101.91 -45.33
CA ALA A 231 -4.87 102.72 -45.07
C ALA A 231 -4.49 104.05 -44.36
N THR A 232 -3.58 103.99 -43.39
CA THR A 232 -3.07 105.17 -42.69
C THR A 232 -2.31 106.11 -43.65
N GLN A 233 -1.47 105.55 -44.52
CA GLN A 233 -0.73 106.33 -45.53
C GLN A 233 -1.68 106.95 -46.57
N ALA A 234 -2.65 106.20 -47.07
CA ALA A 234 -3.66 106.70 -48.00
C ALA A 234 -4.52 107.81 -47.37
N ALA A 235 -4.87 107.70 -46.09
CA ALA A 235 -5.56 108.76 -45.36
C ALA A 235 -4.70 110.02 -45.27
N LYS A 236 -3.39 109.90 -45.01
CA LYS A 236 -2.45 111.02 -45.00
C LYS A 236 -2.33 111.69 -46.37
N GLU A 237 -2.14 110.91 -47.43
CA GLU A 237 -2.09 111.43 -48.81
C GLU A 237 -3.40 112.11 -49.22
N THR A 238 -4.55 111.62 -48.75
CA THR A 238 -5.84 112.26 -48.97
C THR A 238 -5.94 113.61 -48.26
N VAL A 239 -5.38 113.76 -47.06
CA VAL A 239 -5.28 115.04 -46.34
C VAL A 239 -4.37 116.02 -47.09
N GLU A 240 -3.16 115.59 -47.46
CA GLU A 240 -2.21 116.42 -48.23
C GLU A 240 -2.80 116.84 -49.60
N GLY A 241 -3.44 115.91 -50.31
CA GLY A 241 -4.16 116.19 -51.55
C GLY A 241 -5.33 117.16 -51.33
N GLY A 242 -6.06 117.03 -50.22
CA GLY A 242 -7.11 117.96 -49.80
C GLY A 242 -6.57 119.38 -49.57
N GLU A 243 -5.44 119.52 -48.90
CA GLU A 243 -4.75 120.80 -48.71
C GLU A 243 -4.33 121.42 -50.04
N ALA A 244 -3.79 120.62 -50.97
CA ALA A 244 -3.42 121.08 -52.31
C ALA A 244 -4.64 121.57 -53.11
N VAL A 245 -5.78 120.88 -53.02
CA VAL A 245 -7.05 121.32 -53.62
C VAL A 245 -7.50 122.64 -52.99
N VAL A 246 -7.47 122.78 -51.66
CA VAL A 246 -7.82 124.03 -50.98
C VAL A 246 -6.92 125.17 -51.44
N ALA A 247 -5.59 124.97 -51.49
CA ALA A 247 -4.64 125.96 -51.99
C ALA A 247 -4.95 126.36 -53.44
N THR A 248 -5.27 125.39 -54.30
CA THR A 248 -5.67 125.63 -55.70
C THR A 248 -6.95 126.45 -55.78
N THR A 249 -7.97 126.14 -54.97
CA THR A 249 -9.22 126.94 -54.94
C THR A 249 -9.00 128.35 -54.40
N GLN A 250 -8.09 128.54 -53.43
CA GLN A 250 -7.72 129.87 -52.95
C GLN A 250 -6.99 130.69 -54.01
N ALA A 251 -6.03 130.09 -54.74
CA ALA A 251 -5.36 130.73 -55.86
C ALA A 251 -6.36 131.12 -56.97
N MET A 252 -7.28 130.23 -57.32
CA MET A 252 -8.39 130.51 -58.25
C MET A 252 -9.26 131.69 -57.78
N LYS A 253 -9.60 131.76 -56.48
CA LYS A 253 -10.33 132.90 -55.90
C LYS A 253 -9.54 134.20 -55.98
N GLN A 254 -8.23 134.18 -55.72
CA GLN A 254 -7.36 135.35 -55.85
C GLN A 254 -7.26 135.82 -57.30
N ILE A 255 -7.16 134.90 -58.27
CA ILE A 255 -7.19 135.21 -59.71
C ILE A 255 -8.52 135.88 -60.06
N ALA A 256 -9.65 135.30 -59.64
CA ALA A 256 -10.96 135.89 -59.87
C ALA A 256 -11.10 137.30 -59.26
N GLN A 257 -10.57 137.51 -58.04
CA GLN A 257 -10.55 138.82 -57.39
C GLN A 257 -9.66 139.83 -58.14
N LYS A 258 -8.51 139.40 -58.67
CA LYS A 258 -7.63 140.24 -59.50
C LYS A 258 -8.25 140.60 -60.85
N ILE A 259 -8.95 139.66 -61.49
CA ILE A 259 -9.71 139.92 -62.72
C ILE A 259 -10.83 140.93 -62.44
N GLY A 260 -11.55 140.81 -61.32
CA GLY A 260 -12.57 141.79 -60.92
C GLY A 260 -12.00 143.20 -60.72
N ILE A 261 -10.79 143.35 -60.17
CA ILE A 261 -10.12 144.66 -60.05
C ILE A 261 -9.74 145.24 -61.43
N ILE A 262 -9.43 144.39 -62.42
CA ILE A 262 -9.15 144.84 -63.79
C ILE A 262 -10.44 145.27 -64.50
N ASP A 263 -11.58 144.65 -64.19
CA ASP A 263 -12.90 145.00 -64.74
C ASP A 263 -13.46 146.32 -64.14
N ASP A 264 -12.97 146.71 -62.96
CA ASP A 264 -13.33 147.96 -62.26
C ASP A 264 -12.45 149.19 -62.62
N ILE A 265 -11.49 149.06 -63.56
CA ILE A 265 -10.64 150.15 -64.10
C ILE A 265 -11.11 150.55 -65.51
#